data_AF-A0A258SSW5-F1
#
_entry.id   AF-A0A258SSW5-F1
#
_cell.length_a   1.000
_cell.length_b   1.000
_cell.length_c   1.000
_cell.angle_alpha   90.00
_cell.angle_beta   90.00
_cell.angle_gamma   90.00
#
_symmetry.space_group_name_H-M   'P 1'
#
loop_
_entity.id
_entity.type
_entity.pdbx_description
1 polymer ?
#
loop_
_entity_poly.entity_id
_entity_poly.type
_entity_poly.pdbx_seq_one_letter_code
_entity_poly.pdbx_strand_id
1 'polypeptide(L)'
;MAPVAPPTAQQAEAQAQQAEAQAQQSEAQMQPTKEQAQQPGFDVFEYRVEGTTLLPATVVEQAVYPHLGEKKTLADVEKAREALEKAYHGAGYLTVLVSIPQQKVDGGLVKLAVTEAPVERLRVVDSQYSSLGAIKAASPSLAEGAVPNFNDMQKELAALNRSGDRKITPVLRPGVTPGTVEIDLKVQDQLPFHGNVDVNNYYSQDTSPTRLEASLRWDNLWQKQHGLGLTFQTAPEAPDESRVFALNYTVPLASGNYLAFYAVKSDSNVAAVGTLNVIGNGEIYGARYIVPLRGREDFFHTATLGVDYKSVDQTVALIGGGGFDTPITYMPFTLGWDGTWLGQGVLGHKHISKLGVSFNFNIRGTVDDEQEFADKRFEGRSSYAYLRGVFSHEESLANDTQLALRGGWQLASRPLVSNEQFLIGGVHTVRGYLEAAALGDDGINLSLEARTPNYARQLSESLDELRLLAFVDGGYVSIQQSLDSQEPDFTLAGTGIGLRFGGWGSVTGSLDWAVALKDLGSIERGDSQAYFRLGYAW
;
A
#
# COMPACT_ATOMS: atom_id res chain seq x y z
N MET A 1 -44.80 -21.56 -33.98
CA MET A 1 -44.00 -20.75 -34.92
C MET A 1 -42.74 -21.55 -35.24
N ALA A 2 -42.54 -21.92 -36.50
CA ALA A 2 -41.38 -22.68 -36.94
C ALA A 2 -40.11 -21.79 -36.98
N PRO A 3 -38.91 -22.34 -36.74
CA PRO A 3 -37.66 -21.58 -36.85
C PRO A 3 -37.31 -21.36 -38.32
N VAL A 4 -37.03 -20.11 -38.68
CA VAL A 4 -36.57 -19.71 -40.02
C VAL A 4 -35.11 -20.14 -40.17
N ALA A 5 -34.82 -20.92 -41.21
CA ALA A 5 -33.48 -21.38 -41.52
C ALA A 5 -32.59 -20.20 -41.99
N PRO A 6 -31.29 -20.19 -41.64
CA PRO A 6 -30.37 -19.13 -42.05
C PRO A 6 -30.09 -19.18 -43.58
N PRO A 7 -29.84 -18.02 -44.21
CA PRO A 7 -29.63 -17.91 -45.65
C PRO A 7 -28.36 -18.65 -46.11
N THR A 8 -28.41 -19.22 -47.31
CA THR A 8 -27.29 -19.93 -47.96
C THR A 8 -26.18 -18.96 -48.38
N ALA A 9 -24.93 -19.44 -48.49
CA ALA A 9 -23.75 -18.63 -48.81
C ALA A 9 -23.90 -17.76 -50.08
N GLN A 10 -24.61 -18.26 -51.11
CA GLN A 10 -24.91 -17.48 -52.32
C GLN A 10 -25.91 -16.33 -52.09
N GLN A 11 -26.81 -16.46 -51.11
CA GLN A 11 -27.73 -15.38 -50.72
C GLN A 11 -27.01 -14.32 -49.88
N ALA A 12 -26.01 -14.72 -49.09
CA ALA A 12 -25.16 -13.79 -48.34
C ALA A 12 -24.24 -12.97 -49.26
N GLU A 13 -23.65 -13.58 -50.30
CA GLU A 13 -22.85 -12.85 -51.29
C GLU A 13 -23.69 -11.90 -52.15
N ALA A 14 -24.91 -12.29 -52.54
CA ALA A 14 -25.83 -11.41 -53.26
C ALA A 14 -26.29 -10.22 -52.40
N GLN A 15 -26.50 -10.43 -51.10
CA GLN A 15 -26.83 -9.35 -50.15
C GLN A 15 -25.63 -8.45 -49.87
N ALA A 16 -24.40 -8.98 -49.82
CA ALA A 16 -23.19 -8.18 -49.67
C ALA A 16 -22.93 -7.29 -50.90
N GLN A 17 -23.10 -7.83 -52.11
CA GLN A 17 -22.97 -7.06 -53.35
C GLN A 17 -24.09 -6.01 -53.52
N GLN A 18 -25.30 -6.29 -53.03
CA GLN A 18 -26.37 -5.30 -52.98
C GLN A 18 -26.13 -4.22 -51.92
N ALA A 19 -25.54 -4.57 -50.77
CA ALA A 19 -25.14 -3.61 -49.75
C ALA A 19 -23.98 -2.73 -50.20
N GLU A 20 -23.00 -3.27 -50.94
CA GLU A 20 -21.91 -2.50 -51.55
C GLU A 20 -22.41 -1.61 -52.69
N ALA A 21 -23.35 -2.07 -53.52
CA ALA A 21 -23.98 -1.24 -54.55
C ALA A 21 -24.85 -0.12 -53.95
N GLN A 22 -25.53 -0.38 -52.82
CA GLN A 22 -26.28 0.64 -52.07
C GLN A 22 -25.36 1.61 -51.31
N ALA A 23 -24.22 1.15 -50.79
CA ALA A 23 -23.20 2.00 -50.19
C ALA A 23 -22.54 2.91 -51.24
N GLN A 24 -22.22 2.39 -52.43
CA GLN A 24 -21.67 3.19 -53.53
C GLN A 24 -22.69 4.16 -54.15
N GLN A 25 -23.99 3.83 -54.15
CA GLN A 25 -25.05 4.78 -54.53
C GLN A 25 -25.32 5.83 -53.45
N SER A 26 -25.11 5.50 -52.16
CA SER A 26 -25.18 6.47 -51.06
C SER A 26 -23.96 7.40 -51.02
N GLU A 27 -22.78 6.91 -51.39
CA GLU A 27 -21.55 7.71 -51.51
C GLU A 27 -21.54 8.59 -52.77
N ALA A 28 -22.14 8.14 -53.89
CA ALA A 28 -22.29 8.97 -55.10
C ALA A 28 -23.35 10.09 -54.98
N GLN A 29 -24.13 10.11 -53.88
CA GLN A 29 -25.01 11.24 -53.51
C GLN A 29 -24.39 12.17 -52.45
N MET A 30 -23.16 11.92 -52.02
CA MET A 30 -22.41 12.79 -51.10
C MET A 30 -21.15 13.36 -51.77
N GLN A 31 -21.32 14.01 -52.92
CA GLN A 31 -20.43 15.14 -53.26
C GLN A 31 -20.95 16.39 -52.55
N PRO A 32 -20.05 17.23 -51.99
CA PRO A 32 -20.45 18.38 -51.20
C PRO A 32 -21.04 19.44 -52.12
N THR A 33 -22.37 19.51 -52.18
CA THR A 33 -23.05 20.73 -52.59
C THR A 33 -22.62 21.81 -51.60
N LYS A 34 -21.66 22.65 -52.01
CA LYS A 34 -21.43 23.98 -51.42
C LYS A 34 -22.64 24.85 -51.74
N GLU A 35 -23.78 24.50 -51.16
CA GLU A 35 -24.81 25.46 -50.83
C GLU A 35 -24.66 25.71 -49.33
N GLN A 36 -23.84 26.72 -49.01
CA GLN A 36 -24.11 27.52 -47.83
C GLN A 36 -25.50 28.13 -48.03
N ALA A 37 -26.54 27.36 -47.73
CA ALA A 37 -27.81 27.93 -47.32
C ALA A 37 -27.42 28.85 -46.15
N GLN A 38 -27.46 30.16 -46.39
CA GLN A 38 -27.37 31.16 -45.35
C GLN A 38 -28.49 30.82 -44.37
N GLN A 39 -28.17 30.06 -43.32
CA GLN A 39 -29.04 29.98 -42.16
C GLN A 39 -29.30 31.44 -41.77
N PRO A 40 -30.57 31.85 -41.59
CA PRO A 40 -30.87 33.24 -41.24
C PRO A 40 -30.07 33.57 -39.99
N GLY A 41 -29.02 34.37 -40.19
CA GLY A 41 -28.14 34.81 -39.12
C GLY A 41 -28.90 35.80 -38.27
N PHE A 42 -28.69 35.73 -36.97
CA PHE A 42 -29.21 36.70 -36.02
C PHE A 42 -28.04 37.22 -35.20
N ASP A 43 -28.18 38.44 -34.71
CA ASP A 43 -27.17 39.03 -33.84
C ASP A 43 -27.36 38.51 -32.41
N VAL A 44 -26.27 38.30 -31.68
CA VAL A 44 -26.31 37.90 -30.26
C VAL A 44 -25.46 38.89 -29.48
N PHE A 45 -26.11 39.82 -28.80
CA PHE A 45 -25.47 40.86 -28.00
C PHE A 45 -25.52 40.56 -26.49
N GLU A 46 -26.45 39.71 -26.05
CA GLU A 46 -26.58 39.31 -24.64
C GLU A 46 -26.87 37.80 -24.52
N TYR A 47 -26.09 37.11 -23.70
CA TYR A 47 -26.48 35.80 -23.16
C TYR A 47 -27.08 35.98 -21.77
N ARG A 48 -28.36 35.63 -21.63
CA ARG A 48 -29.03 35.58 -20.34
C ARG A 48 -28.98 34.16 -19.81
N VAL A 49 -28.09 33.92 -18.84
CA VAL A 49 -27.97 32.60 -18.22
C VAL A 49 -28.85 32.54 -16.97
N GLU A 50 -29.82 31.63 -16.97
CA GLU A 50 -30.74 31.39 -15.85
C GLU A 50 -30.30 30.12 -15.10
N GLY A 51 -30.44 30.09 -13.76
CA GLY A 51 -30.19 28.89 -12.95
C GLY A 51 -28.75 28.68 -12.48
N THR A 52 -27.87 29.68 -12.59
CA THR A 52 -26.48 29.59 -12.11
C THR A 52 -26.39 29.98 -10.64
N THR A 53 -25.96 29.05 -9.78
CA THR A 53 -25.66 29.34 -8.36
C THR A 53 -24.26 28.89 -7.95
N LEU A 54 -23.67 27.93 -8.67
CA LEU A 54 -22.41 27.29 -8.27
C LEU A 54 -21.15 27.95 -8.83
N LEU A 55 -21.24 28.62 -10.00
CA LEU A 55 -20.11 29.30 -10.62
C LEU A 55 -20.16 30.82 -10.39
N PRO A 56 -19.02 31.48 -10.16
CA PRO A 56 -18.94 32.94 -10.16
C PRO A 56 -19.40 33.52 -11.50
N ALA A 57 -20.10 34.65 -11.47
CA ALA A 57 -20.60 35.33 -12.68
C ALA A 57 -19.48 35.57 -13.71
N THR A 58 -18.27 35.92 -13.28
CA THR A 58 -17.12 36.14 -14.16
C THR A 58 -16.71 34.88 -14.95
N VAL A 59 -16.86 33.69 -14.38
CA VAL A 59 -16.55 32.42 -15.07
C VAL A 59 -17.62 32.10 -16.10
N VAL A 60 -18.88 32.34 -15.76
CA VAL A 60 -20.02 32.19 -16.68
C VAL A 60 -19.88 33.15 -17.86
N GLU A 61 -19.59 34.42 -17.60
CA GLU A 61 -19.35 35.45 -18.61
C GLU A 61 -18.19 35.07 -19.53
N GLN A 62 -17.03 34.68 -18.98
CA GLN A 62 -15.87 34.25 -19.77
C GLN A 62 -16.18 33.06 -20.69
N ALA A 63 -17.06 32.15 -20.28
CA ALA A 63 -17.44 31.00 -21.10
C ALA A 63 -18.28 31.40 -22.32
N VAL A 64 -19.22 32.34 -22.16
CA VAL A 64 -20.18 32.71 -23.22
C VAL A 64 -19.75 33.92 -24.05
N TYR A 65 -18.89 34.79 -23.52
CA TYR A 65 -18.44 36.03 -24.17
C TYR A 65 -17.84 35.83 -25.57
N PRO A 66 -17.00 34.80 -25.84
CA PRO A 66 -16.45 34.56 -27.18
C PRO A 66 -17.50 34.29 -28.25
N HIS A 67 -18.73 33.96 -27.84
CA HIS A 67 -19.81 33.58 -28.73
C HIS A 67 -20.77 34.74 -29.08
N LEU A 68 -20.57 35.92 -28.47
CA LEU A 68 -21.30 37.15 -28.81
C LEU A 68 -20.87 37.75 -30.16
N GLY A 69 -21.73 38.60 -30.73
CA GLY A 69 -21.47 39.38 -31.94
C GLY A 69 -22.58 39.33 -32.99
N GLU A 70 -22.35 39.99 -34.12
CA GLU A 70 -23.26 40.01 -35.27
C GLU A 70 -23.20 38.72 -36.10
N LYS A 71 -24.27 38.42 -36.85
CA LYS A 71 -24.35 37.33 -37.84
C LYS A 71 -24.04 35.95 -37.27
N LYS A 72 -24.50 35.67 -36.06
CA LYS A 72 -24.37 34.34 -35.44
C LYS A 72 -25.39 33.37 -36.00
N THR A 73 -25.07 32.09 -35.82
CA THR A 73 -25.93 30.97 -36.19
C THR A 73 -26.36 30.19 -34.96
N LEU A 74 -27.33 29.28 -35.12
CA LEU A 74 -27.70 28.34 -34.06
C LEU A 74 -26.50 27.51 -33.59
N ALA A 75 -25.59 27.16 -34.51
CA ALA A 75 -24.37 26.44 -34.18
C ALA A 75 -23.42 27.25 -33.27
N ASP A 76 -23.43 28.59 -33.36
CA ASP A 76 -22.62 29.43 -32.46
C ASP A 76 -23.23 29.53 -31.06
N VAL A 77 -24.56 29.54 -30.97
CA VAL A 77 -25.27 29.43 -29.68
C VAL A 77 -25.02 28.08 -29.03
N GLU A 78 -25.00 27.00 -29.82
CA GLU A 78 -24.68 25.66 -29.32
C GLU A 78 -23.25 25.59 -28.77
N LYS A 79 -22.27 26.22 -29.44
CA LYS A 79 -20.91 26.35 -28.89
C LYS A 79 -20.88 27.12 -27.57
N ALA A 80 -21.73 28.15 -27.41
CA ALA A 80 -21.83 28.87 -26.13
C ALA A 80 -22.42 27.98 -25.02
N ARG A 81 -23.44 27.19 -25.34
CA ARG A 81 -24.03 26.18 -24.45
C ARG A 81 -22.99 25.15 -24.02
N GLU A 82 -22.25 24.58 -24.97
CA GLU A 82 -21.16 23.64 -24.73
C GLU A 82 -20.01 24.26 -23.91
N ALA A 83 -19.62 25.51 -24.20
CA ALA A 83 -18.57 26.20 -23.46
C ALA A 83 -18.95 26.43 -22.00
N LEU A 84 -20.21 26.83 -21.75
CA LEU A 84 -20.73 26.99 -20.41
C LEU A 84 -20.84 25.64 -19.66
N GLU A 85 -21.36 24.60 -20.31
CA GLU A 85 -21.40 23.25 -19.74
C GLU A 85 -20.00 22.74 -19.40
N LYS A 86 -19.03 22.94 -20.30
CA LYS A 86 -17.63 22.62 -20.10
C LYS A 86 -17.01 23.38 -18.92
N ALA A 87 -17.42 24.62 -18.67
CA ALA A 87 -16.96 25.37 -17.49
C ALA A 87 -17.44 24.72 -16.18
N TYR A 88 -18.70 24.27 -16.12
CA TYR A 88 -19.22 23.51 -14.97
C TYR A 88 -18.52 22.17 -14.81
N HIS A 89 -18.35 21.42 -15.89
CA HIS A 89 -17.67 20.11 -15.86
C HIS A 89 -16.21 20.25 -15.46
N GLY A 90 -15.51 21.28 -15.95
CA GLY A 90 -14.14 21.62 -15.54
C GLY A 90 -14.00 22.01 -14.07
N ALA A 91 -15.04 22.60 -13.47
CA ALA A 91 -15.12 22.87 -12.04
C ALA A 91 -15.50 21.63 -11.20
N GLY A 92 -15.84 20.50 -11.84
CA GLY A 92 -16.20 19.24 -11.20
C GLY A 92 -17.69 18.97 -11.06
N TYR A 93 -18.58 19.78 -11.63
CA TYR A 93 -20.03 19.61 -11.54
C TYR A 93 -20.59 18.89 -12.77
N LEU A 94 -20.40 17.57 -12.85
CA LEU A 94 -20.77 16.78 -14.04
C LEU A 94 -22.28 16.53 -14.19
N THR A 95 -23.07 16.77 -13.15
CA THR A 95 -24.54 16.64 -13.19
C THR A 95 -25.23 17.91 -13.68
N VAL A 96 -24.46 18.96 -14.00
CA VAL A 96 -25.01 20.20 -14.56
C VAL A 96 -25.22 20.04 -16.05
N LEU A 97 -26.43 20.36 -16.50
CA LEU A 97 -26.81 20.37 -17.91
C LEU A 97 -27.18 21.80 -18.31
N VAL A 98 -26.68 22.24 -19.47
CA VAL A 98 -27.04 23.54 -20.05
C VAL A 98 -27.92 23.28 -21.26
N SER A 99 -29.09 23.93 -21.30
CA SER A 99 -30.06 23.78 -22.39
C SER A 99 -30.40 25.12 -23.02
N ILE A 100 -30.83 25.09 -24.27
CA ILE A 100 -31.34 26.25 -25.00
C ILE A 100 -32.87 26.12 -25.01
N PRO A 101 -33.60 26.84 -24.13
CA PRO A 101 -35.06 26.77 -24.11
C PRO A 101 -35.65 27.33 -25.41
N GLN A 102 -36.84 26.85 -25.79
CA GLN A 102 -37.57 27.41 -26.91
C GLN A 102 -37.85 28.90 -26.68
N GLN A 103 -37.37 29.74 -27.60
CA GLN A 103 -37.44 31.19 -27.51
C GLN A 103 -37.42 31.82 -28.89
N LYS A 104 -37.90 33.06 -29.00
CA LYS A 104 -37.63 33.93 -30.14
C LYS A 104 -36.44 34.82 -29.79
N VAL A 105 -35.50 34.96 -30.71
CA VAL A 105 -34.36 35.87 -30.54
C VAL A 105 -34.80 37.27 -30.97
N ASP A 106 -35.40 38.00 -30.04
CA ASP A 106 -35.82 39.39 -30.23
C ASP A 106 -34.79 40.33 -29.59
N GLY A 107 -34.27 41.29 -30.35
CA GLY A 107 -33.31 42.29 -29.84
C GLY A 107 -31.89 41.77 -29.56
N GLY A 108 -31.53 40.60 -30.08
CA GLY A 108 -30.20 40.00 -29.94
C GLY A 108 -29.91 39.36 -28.58
N LEU A 109 -30.95 39.04 -27.80
CA LEU A 109 -30.83 38.34 -26.53
C LEU A 109 -31.09 36.84 -26.70
N VAL A 110 -30.19 36.01 -26.18
CA VAL A 110 -30.34 34.55 -26.16
C VAL A 110 -30.29 34.05 -24.73
N LYS A 111 -31.29 33.26 -24.33
CA LYS A 111 -31.36 32.61 -23.02
C LYS A 111 -30.69 31.25 -23.03
N LEU A 112 -29.91 30.97 -21.99
CA LEU A 112 -29.40 29.64 -21.66
C LEU A 112 -29.94 29.25 -20.29
N ALA A 113 -30.53 28.05 -20.17
CA ALA A 113 -31.05 27.54 -18.91
C ALA A 113 -30.11 26.47 -18.36
N VAL A 114 -29.57 26.71 -17.18
CA VAL A 114 -28.70 25.79 -16.45
C VAL A 114 -29.52 25.01 -15.44
N THR A 115 -29.46 23.68 -15.55
CA THR A 115 -30.06 22.74 -14.59
C THR A 115 -28.95 22.16 -13.74
N GLU A 116 -28.76 22.71 -12.56
CA GLU A 116 -27.81 22.18 -11.57
C GLU A 116 -28.47 21.01 -10.83
N ALA A 117 -28.32 19.78 -11.34
CA ALA A 117 -29.09 18.65 -10.84
C ALA A 117 -28.58 18.16 -9.47
N PRO A 118 -29.36 18.33 -8.37
CA PRO A 118 -28.96 17.88 -7.05
C PRO A 118 -29.18 16.37 -6.87
N VAL A 119 -28.52 15.81 -5.87
CA VAL A 119 -28.76 14.43 -5.43
C VAL A 119 -30.14 14.36 -4.76
N GLU A 120 -31.08 13.67 -5.38
CA GLU A 120 -32.40 13.41 -4.78
C GLU A 120 -32.32 12.33 -3.70
N ARG A 121 -31.49 11.31 -3.94
CA ARG A 121 -31.34 10.17 -3.02
C ARG A 121 -29.94 9.58 -3.09
N LEU A 122 -29.36 9.36 -1.90
CA LEU A 122 -28.09 8.65 -1.72
C LEU A 122 -28.33 7.33 -0.99
N ARG A 123 -28.05 6.21 -1.66
CA ARG A 123 -28.13 4.86 -1.09
C ARG A 123 -26.76 4.23 -0.97
N VAL A 124 -26.57 3.44 0.08
CA VAL A 124 -25.47 2.48 0.20
C VAL A 124 -26.08 1.09 0.06
N VAL A 125 -25.58 0.30 -0.87
CA VAL A 125 -26.14 -1.01 -1.21
C VAL A 125 -25.06 -2.08 -1.14
N ASP A 126 -25.48 -3.33 -0.95
CA ASP A 126 -24.64 -4.54 -0.96
C ASP A 126 -23.58 -4.64 0.16
N SER A 127 -23.61 -3.74 1.15
CA SER A 127 -22.70 -3.83 2.30
C SER A 127 -23.15 -4.87 3.32
N GLN A 128 -22.27 -5.82 3.65
CA GLN A 128 -22.52 -6.87 4.64
C GLN A 128 -21.79 -6.60 5.97
N TYR A 129 -20.55 -6.12 5.90
CA TYR A 129 -19.65 -6.00 7.06
C TYR A 129 -19.30 -4.56 7.43
N SER A 130 -19.74 -3.58 6.62
CA SER A 130 -19.52 -2.15 6.84
C SER A 130 -20.81 -1.39 7.19
N SER A 131 -20.69 -0.35 8.01
CA SER A 131 -21.81 0.52 8.36
C SER A 131 -22.22 1.42 7.19
N LEU A 132 -23.46 1.25 6.73
CA LEU A 132 -24.07 2.08 5.68
C LEU A 132 -24.09 3.56 6.10
N GLY A 133 -24.42 3.83 7.37
CA GLY A 133 -24.46 5.20 7.90
C GLY A 133 -23.09 5.86 7.94
N ALA A 134 -22.05 5.10 8.29
CA ALA A 134 -20.68 5.62 8.28
C ALA A 134 -20.19 5.93 6.86
N ILE A 135 -20.50 5.07 5.89
CA ILE A 135 -20.18 5.30 4.48
C ILE A 135 -20.88 6.56 3.98
N LYS A 136 -22.19 6.70 4.25
CA LYS A 136 -22.97 7.88 3.86
C LYS A 136 -22.43 9.17 4.49
N ALA A 137 -22.07 9.13 5.78
CA ALA A 137 -21.51 10.28 6.49
C ALA A 137 -20.11 10.69 5.98
N ALA A 138 -19.34 9.73 5.49
CA ALA A 138 -18.03 9.96 4.89
C ALA A 138 -18.07 10.33 3.39
N SER A 139 -19.26 10.59 2.84
CA SER A 139 -19.45 11.08 1.46
C SER A 139 -20.30 12.36 1.40
N PRO A 140 -19.90 13.46 2.09
CA PRO A 140 -20.68 14.68 2.13
C PRO A 140 -20.87 15.34 0.76
N SER A 141 -19.97 15.14 -0.21
CA SER A 141 -20.15 15.66 -1.58
C SER A 141 -21.35 15.05 -2.29
N LEU A 142 -21.90 13.93 -1.78
CA LEU A 142 -23.03 13.21 -2.33
C LEU A 142 -24.30 13.37 -1.47
N ALA A 143 -24.29 14.31 -0.51
CA ALA A 143 -25.42 14.55 0.38
C ALA A 143 -26.70 14.90 -0.41
N GLU A 144 -27.84 14.42 0.09
CA GLU A 144 -29.14 14.70 -0.51
C GLU A 144 -29.44 16.20 -0.50
N GLY A 145 -29.91 16.72 -1.63
CA GLY A 145 -30.15 18.15 -1.88
C GLY A 145 -28.93 18.93 -2.38
N ALA A 146 -27.72 18.38 -2.30
CA ALA A 146 -26.52 19.03 -2.81
C ALA A 146 -26.26 18.67 -4.28
N VAL A 147 -25.62 19.58 -5.02
CA VAL A 147 -25.12 19.29 -6.37
C VAL A 147 -23.72 18.67 -6.25
N PRO A 148 -23.51 17.44 -6.72
CA PRO A 148 -22.27 16.71 -6.44
C PRO A 148 -21.08 17.31 -7.16
N ASN A 149 -20.00 17.57 -6.41
CA ASN A 149 -18.70 17.87 -6.97
C ASN A 149 -17.88 16.57 -7.09
N PHE A 150 -17.54 16.20 -8.32
CA PHE A 150 -16.87 14.93 -8.61
C PHE A 150 -15.40 14.92 -8.23
N ASN A 151 -14.75 16.08 -8.13
CA ASN A 151 -13.37 16.17 -7.64
C ASN A 151 -13.31 15.84 -6.14
N ASP A 152 -14.30 16.30 -5.37
CA ASP A 152 -14.38 16.01 -3.93
C ASP A 152 -14.89 14.59 -3.69
N MET A 153 -15.90 14.14 -4.45
CA MET A 153 -16.36 12.75 -4.44
C MET A 153 -15.20 11.77 -4.67
N GLN A 154 -14.32 12.03 -5.65
CA GLN A 154 -13.17 11.15 -5.92
C GLN A 154 -12.23 11.05 -4.71
N LYS A 155 -11.97 12.16 -4.00
CA LYS A 155 -11.14 12.16 -2.78
C LYS A 155 -11.80 11.39 -1.65
N GLU A 156 -13.10 11.60 -1.45
CA GLU A 156 -13.90 10.92 -0.42
C GLU A 156 -13.94 9.41 -0.67
N LEU A 157 -14.21 8.99 -1.91
CA LEU A 157 -14.21 7.57 -2.29
C LEU A 157 -12.82 6.95 -2.22
N ALA A 158 -11.77 7.68 -2.59
CA ALA A 158 -10.39 7.22 -2.42
C ALA A 158 -10.06 6.98 -0.94
N ALA A 159 -10.53 7.84 -0.03
CA ALA A 159 -10.38 7.64 1.42
C ALA A 159 -11.18 6.42 1.91
N LEU A 160 -12.42 6.25 1.44
CA LEU A 160 -13.27 5.11 1.78
C LEU A 160 -12.74 3.76 1.28
N ASN A 161 -11.99 3.77 0.18
CA ASN A 161 -11.40 2.60 -0.47
C ASN A 161 -9.94 2.33 -0.08
N ARG A 162 -9.47 2.90 1.04
CA ARG A 162 -8.13 2.60 1.57
C ARG A 162 -8.01 1.21 2.20
N SER A 163 -9.12 0.60 2.62
CA SER A 163 -9.14 -0.73 3.22
C SER A 163 -9.04 -1.82 2.15
N GLY A 164 -8.26 -2.87 2.41
CA GLY A 164 -8.20 -4.04 1.53
C GLY A 164 -9.48 -4.88 1.52
N ASP A 165 -10.34 -4.73 2.54
CA ASP A 165 -11.54 -5.56 2.72
C ASP A 165 -12.81 -4.95 2.12
N ARG A 166 -12.68 -3.78 1.48
CA ARG A 166 -13.83 -3.07 0.97
C ARG A 166 -13.51 -2.24 -0.25
N LYS A 167 -14.38 -2.36 -1.26
CA LYS A 167 -14.42 -1.50 -2.44
C LYS A 167 -15.80 -0.89 -2.62
N ILE A 168 -15.85 0.43 -2.71
CA ILE A 168 -17.06 1.23 -2.92
C ILE A 168 -17.00 1.83 -4.31
N THR A 169 -18.03 1.57 -5.11
CA THR A 169 -18.15 2.08 -6.48
C THR A 169 -19.43 2.91 -6.61
N PRO A 170 -19.35 4.18 -7.04
CA PRO A 170 -20.53 5.01 -7.24
C PRO A 170 -21.23 4.63 -8.55
N VAL A 171 -22.56 4.52 -8.50
CA VAL A 171 -23.40 4.29 -9.68
C VAL A 171 -24.45 5.39 -9.73
N LEU A 172 -24.41 6.18 -10.79
CA LEU A 172 -25.32 7.31 -11.00
C LEU A 172 -26.48 6.89 -11.89
N ARG A 173 -27.68 7.37 -11.56
CA ARG A 173 -28.88 7.23 -12.39
C ARG A 173 -29.68 8.53 -12.39
N PRO A 174 -30.49 8.78 -13.44
CA PRO A 174 -31.48 9.84 -13.41
C PRO A 174 -32.43 9.67 -12.22
N GLY A 175 -32.74 10.78 -11.55
CA GLY A 175 -33.71 10.80 -10.47
C GLY A 175 -35.14 10.63 -10.95
N VAL A 176 -36.06 10.41 -10.01
CA VAL A 176 -37.50 10.33 -10.30
C VAL A 176 -38.02 11.73 -10.60
N THR A 177 -37.51 12.74 -9.88
CA THR A 177 -37.80 14.14 -10.15
C THR A 177 -36.97 14.62 -11.35
N PRO A 178 -37.57 15.19 -12.41
CA PRO A 178 -36.81 15.72 -13.54
C PRO A 178 -35.78 16.76 -13.08
N GLY A 179 -34.54 16.62 -13.56
CA GLY A 179 -33.45 17.51 -13.17
C GLY A 179 -32.79 17.14 -11.83
N THR A 180 -32.98 15.92 -11.31
CA THR A 180 -32.22 15.39 -10.17
C THR A 180 -31.46 14.11 -10.54
N VAL A 181 -30.57 13.66 -9.65
CA VAL A 181 -29.85 12.39 -9.78
C VAL A 181 -30.01 11.52 -8.54
N GLU A 182 -30.07 10.20 -8.73
CA GLU A 182 -29.92 9.22 -7.66
C GLU A 182 -28.52 8.59 -7.73
N ILE A 183 -27.91 8.36 -6.57
CA ILE A 183 -26.58 7.77 -6.46
C ILE A 183 -26.64 6.55 -5.54
N ASP A 184 -26.19 5.40 -6.06
CA ASP A 184 -25.97 4.19 -5.30
C ASP A 184 -24.47 3.98 -5.09
N LEU A 185 -24.04 3.94 -3.83
CA LEU A 185 -22.71 3.49 -3.43
C LEU A 185 -22.75 1.96 -3.28
N LYS A 186 -22.31 1.25 -4.32
CA LYS A 186 -22.21 -0.21 -4.29
C LYS A 186 -21.00 -0.63 -3.49
N VAL A 187 -21.23 -1.38 -2.42
CA VAL A 187 -20.18 -1.88 -1.54
C VAL A 187 -19.91 -3.33 -1.86
N GLN A 188 -18.65 -3.63 -2.15
CA GLN A 188 -18.11 -5.00 -2.18
C GLN A 188 -17.22 -5.12 -0.95
N ASP A 189 -17.72 -5.76 0.10
CA ASP A 189 -16.96 -6.04 1.32
C ASP A 189 -16.79 -7.54 1.56
N GLN A 190 -15.70 -7.89 2.22
CA GLN A 190 -15.41 -9.24 2.73
C GLN A 190 -15.32 -9.21 4.25
N LEU A 191 -15.33 -10.39 4.88
CA LEU A 191 -15.18 -10.50 6.33
C LEU A 191 -13.86 -9.84 6.75
N PRO A 192 -13.85 -8.79 7.58
CA PRO A 192 -12.64 -8.05 7.93
C PRO A 192 -11.86 -8.73 9.06
N PHE A 193 -11.91 -10.05 9.12
CA PHE A 193 -11.24 -10.89 10.10
C PHE A 193 -10.38 -11.89 9.37
N HIS A 194 -9.07 -11.79 9.56
CA HIS A 194 -8.09 -12.59 8.83
C HIS A 194 -7.14 -13.25 9.82
N GLY A 195 -6.59 -14.39 9.43
CA GLY A 195 -5.59 -15.08 10.24
C GLY A 195 -4.48 -15.69 9.42
N ASN A 196 -3.35 -15.93 10.09
CA ASN A 196 -2.29 -16.79 9.58
C ASN A 196 -1.73 -17.67 10.69
N VAL A 197 -1.27 -18.86 10.30
CA VAL A 197 -0.50 -19.76 11.15
C VAL A 197 0.68 -20.26 10.33
N ASP A 198 1.87 -20.20 10.91
CA ASP A 198 3.13 -20.51 10.27
C ASP A 198 3.99 -21.40 11.17
N VAL A 199 4.60 -22.43 10.57
CA VAL A 199 5.63 -23.24 11.21
C VAL A 199 6.93 -23.07 10.43
N ASN A 200 8.01 -22.75 11.14
CA ASN A 200 9.32 -22.52 10.55
C ASN A 200 10.44 -23.03 11.46
N ASN A 201 11.69 -22.94 11.01
CA ASN A 201 12.87 -23.21 11.83
C ASN A 201 13.83 -22.02 11.91
N TYR A 202 13.30 -20.84 12.17
CA TYR A 202 14.10 -19.63 12.35
C TYR A 202 14.44 -19.50 13.83
N TYR A 203 15.58 -20.09 14.23
CA TYR A 203 16.00 -20.19 15.63
C TYR A 203 17.38 -19.55 15.85
N SER A 204 17.59 -19.09 17.08
CA SER A 204 18.88 -18.57 17.56
C SER A 204 19.70 -19.68 18.20
N GLN A 205 20.98 -19.40 18.44
CA GLN A 205 21.85 -20.29 19.20
C GLN A 205 21.22 -20.69 20.55
N ASP A 206 21.50 -21.92 20.99
CA ASP A 206 21.05 -22.51 22.26
C ASP A 206 19.53 -22.62 22.44
N THR A 207 18.77 -22.64 21.34
CA THR A 207 17.31 -22.88 21.36
C THR A 207 16.93 -24.01 20.41
N SER A 208 15.77 -24.61 20.66
CA SER A 208 15.15 -25.65 19.83
C SER A 208 14.88 -25.11 18.42
N PRO A 209 14.92 -25.94 17.36
CA PRO A 209 14.81 -25.43 16.00
C PRO A 209 13.45 -24.90 15.58
N THR A 210 12.33 -25.53 15.99
CA THR A 210 11.01 -25.18 15.43
C THR A 210 10.43 -23.93 16.08
N ARG A 211 9.71 -23.14 15.29
CA ARG A 211 8.85 -22.04 15.75
C ARG A 211 7.46 -22.21 15.17
N LEU A 212 6.47 -21.99 16.02
CA LEU A 212 5.07 -21.84 15.64
C LEU A 212 4.70 -20.37 15.83
N GLU A 213 4.16 -19.76 14.79
CA GLU A 213 3.62 -18.40 14.82
C GLU A 213 2.15 -18.43 14.41
N ALA A 214 1.34 -17.62 15.07
CA ALA A 214 -0.05 -17.40 14.72
C ALA A 214 -0.37 -15.91 14.83
N SER A 215 -0.97 -15.33 13.79
CA SER A 215 -1.48 -13.96 13.84
C SER A 215 -2.96 -13.90 13.48
N LEU A 216 -3.68 -13.01 14.15
CA LEU A 216 -5.09 -12.70 13.90
C LEU A 216 -5.21 -11.19 13.72
N ARG A 217 -6.01 -10.74 12.75
CA ARG A 217 -6.32 -9.31 12.57
C ARG A 217 -7.80 -9.06 12.36
N TRP A 218 -8.27 -7.93 12.86
CA TRP A 218 -9.61 -7.41 12.66
C TRP A 218 -9.52 -5.96 12.17
N ASP A 219 -9.88 -5.70 10.91
CA ASP A 219 -9.59 -4.43 10.23
C ASP A 219 -10.76 -3.43 10.20
N ASN A 220 -11.93 -3.82 10.74
CA ASN A 220 -13.08 -2.94 10.89
C ASN A 220 -13.72 -3.02 12.29
N LEU A 221 -12.91 -2.83 13.33
CA LEU A 221 -13.42 -2.81 14.70
C LEU A 221 -14.29 -1.56 14.93
N TRP A 222 -15.40 -1.73 15.66
CA TRP A 222 -16.38 -0.67 15.97
C TRP A 222 -17.03 0.01 14.77
N GLN A 223 -16.92 -0.58 13.56
CA GLN A 223 -17.39 0.03 12.32
C GLN A 223 -16.70 1.37 12.00
N LYS A 224 -15.47 1.54 12.48
CA LYS A 224 -14.65 2.75 12.33
C LYS A 224 -13.33 2.50 11.58
N GLN A 225 -13.15 1.31 11.00
CA GLN A 225 -11.89 0.89 10.37
C GLN A 225 -10.70 0.87 11.33
N HIS A 226 -10.96 0.67 12.62
CA HIS A 226 -9.87 0.45 13.57
C HIS A 226 -9.33 -0.97 13.33
N GLY A 227 -8.02 -1.08 13.22
CA GLY A 227 -7.31 -2.35 13.08
C GLY A 227 -6.88 -2.87 14.43
N LEU A 228 -7.16 -4.14 14.74
CA LEU A 228 -6.65 -4.84 15.91
C LEU A 228 -5.91 -6.10 15.43
N GLY A 229 -4.62 -6.20 15.74
CA GLY A 229 -3.82 -7.38 15.43
C GLY A 229 -3.28 -8.02 16.70
N LEU A 230 -3.24 -9.35 16.69
CA LEU A 230 -2.66 -10.19 17.72
C LEU A 230 -1.68 -11.14 17.04
N THR A 231 -0.47 -11.23 17.55
CA THR A 231 0.55 -12.18 17.08
C THR A 231 1.09 -12.95 18.28
N PHE A 232 1.19 -14.27 18.13
CA PHE A 232 1.76 -15.17 19.11
C PHE A 232 2.82 -16.03 18.44
N GLN A 233 3.99 -16.12 19.05
CA GLN A 233 5.08 -17.00 18.62
C GLN A 233 5.55 -17.86 19.78
N THR A 234 5.85 -19.14 19.52
CA THR A 234 6.44 -20.03 20.51
C THR A 234 7.41 -21.04 19.89
N ALA A 235 8.35 -21.55 20.68
CA ALA A 235 9.07 -22.79 20.38
C ALA A 235 8.24 -23.99 20.89
N PRO A 236 7.58 -24.79 20.02
CA PRO A 236 6.64 -25.81 20.47
C PRO A 236 7.31 -26.97 21.23
N GLU A 237 8.59 -27.27 20.96
CA GLU A 237 9.33 -28.32 21.68
C GLU A 237 9.71 -27.90 23.10
N ALA A 238 9.97 -26.61 23.31
CA ALA A 238 10.38 -26.04 24.58
C ALA A 238 9.84 -24.61 24.71
N PRO A 239 8.56 -24.44 25.13
CA PRO A 239 7.93 -23.13 25.17
C PRO A 239 8.64 -22.09 26.04
N ASP A 240 9.44 -22.49 27.02
CA ASP A 240 10.19 -21.54 27.86
C ASP A 240 11.41 -20.92 27.15
N GLU A 241 11.81 -21.41 25.97
CA GLU A 241 12.92 -20.86 25.18
C GLU A 241 12.49 -19.69 24.27
N SER A 242 11.22 -19.63 23.89
CA SER A 242 10.68 -18.55 23.05
C SER A 242 9.17 -18.46 23.26
N ARG A 243 8.71 -17.36 23.85
CA ARG A 243 7.31 -16.92 23.81
C ARG A 243 7.24 -15.45 23.50
N VAL A 244 6.53 -15.09 22.44
CA VAL A 244 6.29 -13.69 22.12
C VAL A 244 4.80 -13.47 21.94
N PHE A 245 4.28 -12.45 22.60
CA PHE A 245 2.94 -11.95 22.41
C PHE A 245 3.01 -10.50 21.97
N ALA A 246 2.43 -10.19 20.82
CA ALA A 246 2.33 -8.83 20.31
C ALA A 246 0.87 -8.46 20.06
N LEU A 247 0.49 -7.28 20.54
CA LEU A 247 -0.79 -6.63 20.31
C LEU A 247 -0.52 -5.36 19.50
N ASN A 248 -1.27 -5.13 18.44
CA ASN A 248 -1.24 -3.88 17.68
C ASN A 248 -2.65 -3.32 17.50
N TYR A 249 -2.77 -2.00 17.62
CA TYR A 249 -4.03 -1.28 17.48
C TYR A 249 -3.85 -0.03 16.64
N THR A 250 -4.54 0.05 15.49
CA THR A 250 -4.44 1.17 14.55
C THR A 250 -5.76 1.93 14.47
N VAL A 251 -5.66 3.25 14.57
CA VAL A 251 -6.78 4.20 14.54
C VAL A 251 -6.61 5.13 13.34
N PRO A 252 -7.45 5.02 12.30
CA PRO A 252 -7.50 6.01 11.24
C PRO A 252 -8.13 7.31 11.75
N LEU A 253 -7.49 8.44 11.46
CA LEU A 253 -7.98 9.77 11.82
C LEU A 253 -8.73 10.41 10.64
N ALA A 254 -9.62 11.35 10.94
CA ALA A 254 -10.36 12.10 9.92
C ALA A 254 -9.45 12.92 8.98
N SER A 255 -8.23 13.26 9.41
CA SER A 255 -7.21 13.90 8.56
C SER A 255 -6.63 12.97 7.48
N GLY A 256 -6.90 11.67 7.57
CA GLY A 256 -6.28 10.64 6.74
C GLY A 256 -4.95 10.10 7.28
N ASN A 257 -4.52 10.56 8.46
CA ASN A 257 -3.36 10.04 9.20
C ASN A 257 -3.76 8.85 10.08
N TYR A 258 -2.79 8.16 10.66
CA TYR A 258 -3.02 7.03 11.55
C TYR A 258 -2.30 7.21 12.89
N LEU A 259 -2.95 6.78 13.97
CA LEU A 259 -2.29 6.47 15.23
C LEU A 259 -2.18 4.97 15.36
N ALA A 260 -1.00 4.45 15.66
CA ALA A 260 -0.82 3.05 15.98
C ALA A 260 -0.23 2.90 17.38
N PHE A 261 -0.76 1.97 18.14
CA PHE A 261 -0.27 1.58 19.45
C PHE A 261 0.10 0.10 19.39
N TYR A 262 1.15 -0.28 20.07
CA TYR A 262 1.48 -1.69 20.20
C TYR A 262 2.06 -2.00 21.57
N ALA A 263 1.88 -3.26 21.96
CA ALA A 263 2.49 -3.85 23.14
C ALA A 263 3.12 -5.17 22.73
N VAL A 264 4.38 -5.39 23.12
CA VAL A 264 5.08 -6.66 22.92
C VAL A 264 5.56 -7.14 24.27
N LYS A 265 5.26 -8.40 24.59
CA LYS A 265 5.88 -9.13 25.69
C LYS A 265 6.67 -10.27 25.08
N SER A 266 7.97 -10.30 25.34
CA SER A 266 8.90 -11.26 24.78
C SER A 266 9.61 -11.98 25.92
N ASP A 267 9.58 -13.30 25.90
CA ASP A 267 10.49 -14.19 26.62
C ASP A 267 11.31 -14.93 25.55
N SER A 268 12.12 -14.22 24.76
CA SER A 268 12.87 -14.83 23.67
C SER A 268 14.10 -14.04 23.25
N ASN A 269 15.17 -14.76 22.88
CA ASN A 269 16.38 -14.21 22.25
C ASN A 269 16.30 -14.23 20.70
N VAL A 270 15.17 -14.62 20.13
CA VAL A 270 14.92 -14.57 18.69
C VAL A 270 14.22 -13.26 18.36
N ALA A 271 14.67 -12.58 17.31
CA ALA A 271 13.97 -11.40 16.81
C ALA A 271 12.50 -11.76 16.47
N ALA A 272 11.55 -11.14 17.17
CA ALA A 272 10.14 -11.33 16.91
C ALA A 272 9.64 -10.62 15.63
N VAL A 273 8.52 -11.11 15.09
CA VAL A 273 7.98 -10.77 13.77
C VAL A 273 7.51 -9.32 13.63
N GLY A 274 7.77 -8.74 12.45
CA GLY A 274 7.24 -7.44 12.01
C GLY A 274 8.32 -6.39 11.79
N THR A 275 7.99 -5.11 11.98
CA THR A 275 8.94 -3.99 11.94
C THR A 275 9.73 -3.81 13.24
N LEU A 276 9.50 -4.68 14.24
CA LEU A 276 10.04 -4.57 15.58
C LEU A 276 11.02 -5.74 15.84
N ASN A 277 12.31 -5.48 15.69
CA ASN A 277 13.33 -6.42 16.14
C ASN A 277 13.38 -6.41 17.67
N VAL A 278 12.68 -7.33 18.31
CA VAL A 278 12.74 -7.52 19.77
C VAL A 278 13.62 -8.72 20.06
N ILE A 279 14.74 -8.48 20.74
CA ILE A 279 15.64 -9.53 21.24
C ILE A 279 15.70 -9.39 22.75
N GLY A 280 15.61 -10.50 23.46
CA GLY A 280 15.70 -10.56 24.91
C GLY A 280 14.33 -10.60 25.59
N ASN A 281 14.40 -10.86 26.90
CA ASN A 281 13.23 -10.92 27.75
C ASN A 281 12.81 -9.50 28.13
N GLY A 282 11.55 -9.14 27.90
CA GLY A 282 11.11 -7.79 28.19
C GLY A 282 9.76 -7.41 27.62
N GLU A 283 9.40 -6.16 27.88
CA GLU A 283 8.16 -5.54 27.47
C GLU A 283 8.43 -4.25 26.70
N ILE A 284 7.70 -4.07 25.60
CA ILE A 284 7.75 -2.86 24.79
C ILE A 284 6.34 -2.31 24.63
N TYR A 285 6.17 -1.02 24.90
CA TYR A 285 4.94 -0.29 24.63
C TYR A 285 5.26 0.86 23.69
N GLY A 286 4.68 0.86 22.50
CA GLY A 286 4.98 1.84 21.47
C GLY A 286 3.76 2.62 21.03
N ALA A 287 3.98 3.89 20.67
CA ALA A 287 3.02 4.71 19.95
C ALA A 287 3.66 5.26 18.67
N ARG A 288 2.88 5.32 17.59
CA ARG A 288 3.29 5.83 16.29
C ARG A 288 2.23 6.78 15.75
N TYR A 289 2.66 7.91 15.20
CA TYR A 289 1.86 8.80 14.39
C TYR A 289 2.35 8.72 12.95
N ILE A 290 1.51 8.21 12.07
CA ILE A 290 1.85 7.89 10.68
C ILE A 290 1.09 8.84 9.76
N VAL A 291 1.83 9.55 8.92
CA VAL A 291 1.32 10.56 7.99
C VAL A 291 1.57 10.08 6.56
N PRO A 292 0.54 9.58 5.87
CA PRO A 292 0.61 9.36 4.44
C PRO A 292 0.84 10.69 3.72
N LEU A 293 1.96 10.79 3.01
CA LEU A 293 2.35 11.99 2.30
C LEU A 293 1.82 11.92 0.86
N ARG A 294 1.75 13.08 0.20
CA ARG A 294 1.22 13.18 -1.17
C ARG A 294 2.16 12.51 -2.16
N GLY A 295 1.77 11.32 -2.60
CA GLY A 295 2.46 10.54 -3.63
C GLY A 295 2.12 10.92 -5.08
N ARG A 296 2.58 10.10 -6.01
CA ARG A 296 2.23 10.05 -7.43
C ARG A 296 1.57 8.69 -7.75
N GLU A 297 1.12 8.46 -8.98
CA GLU A 297 0.48 7.18 -9.36
C GLU A 297 1.38 5.96 -9.12
N ASP A 298 2.68 6.14 -9.25
CA ASP A 298 3.75 5.14 -9.18
C ASP A 298 4.59 5.24 -7.90
N PHE A 299 4.27 6.16 -6.99
CA PHE A 299 5.07 6.43 -5.81
C PHE A 299 4.23 6.78 -4.59
N PHE A 300 4.39 5.98 -3.54
CA PHE A 300 3.68 6.11 -2.27
C PHE A 300 4.70 6.29 -1.16
N HIS A 301 4.45 7.19 -0.22
CA HIS A 301 5.37 7.39 0.89
C HIS A 301 4.68 7.87 2.17
N THR A 302 5.28 7.56 3.30
CA THR A 302 4.77 7.86 4.64
C THR A 302 5.88 8.45 5.49
N ALA A 303 5.52 9.39 6.36
CA ALA A 303 6.39 9.82 7.47
C ALA A 303 5.83 9.29 8.78
N THR A 304 6.73 8.86 9.68
CA THR A 304 6.36 8.24 10.95
C THR A 304 7.08 8.95 12.09
N LEU A 305 6.34 9.34 13.12
CA LEU A 305 6.88 9.78 14.41
C LEU A 305 6.57 8.71 15.44
N GLY A 306 7.54 8.31 16.25
CA GLY A 306 7.39 7.23 17.20
C GLY A 306 8.04 7.50 18.55
N VAL A 307 7.48 6.85 19.57
CA VAL A 307 8.08 6.71 20.89
C VAL A 307 7.83 5.29 21.39
N ASP A 308 8.84 4.69 22.00
CA ASP A 308 8.76 3.39 22.64
C ASP A 308 9.12 3.53 24.10
N TYR A 309 8.42 2.83 24.97
CA TYR A 309 8.93 2.46 26.29
C TYR A 309 9.44 1.03 26.19
N LYS A 310 10.68 0.79 26.59
CA LYS A 310 11.32 -0.54 26.58
C LYS A 310 11.80 -0.87 27.99
N SER A 311 11.42 -2.04 28.49
CA SER A 311 11.89 -2.61 29.75
C SER A 311 12.40 -4.01 29.45
N VAL A 312 13.71 -4.23 29.60
CA VAL A 312 14.36 -5.48 29.18
C VAL A 312 15.12 -6.07 30.34
N ASP A 313 14.75 -7.29 30.72
CA ASP A 313 15.44 -8.11 31.69
C ASP A 313 16.56 -8.89 30.98
N GLN A 314 17.78 -8.82 31.50
CA GLN A 314 18.90 -9.56 30.93
C GLN A 314 19.88 -9.98 32.00
N THR A 315 20.27 -11.24 32.00
CA THR A 315 21.31 -11.77 32.88
C THR A 315 22.64 -11.81 32.13
N VAL A 316 23.70 -11.25 32.72
CA VAL A 316 25.07 -11.38 32.22
C VAL A 316 25.80 -12.41 33.09
N ALA A 317 26.36 -13.45 32.48
CA ALA A 317 27.16 -14.45 33.18
C ALA A 317 28.64 -14.04 33.20
N LEU A 318 29.27 -13.96 34.37
CA LEU A 318 30.73 -13.85 34.46
C LEU A 318 31.37 -15.22 34.28
N ILE A 319 32.43 -15.27 33.47
CA ILE A 319 33.27 -16.47 33.34
C ILE A 319 33.93 -16.74 34.70
N GLY A 320 33.47 -17.80 35.39
CA GLY A 320 34.00 -18.24 36.68
C GLY A 320 33.45 -17.52 37.92
N GLY A 321 32.38 -16.72 37.79
CA GLY A 321 31.92 -15.85 38.88
C GLY A 321 30.42 -15.53 38.89
N GLY A 322 29.52 -16.51 38.78
CA GLY A 322 28.07 -16.29 38.86
C GLY A 322 27.49 -15.40 37.74
N GLY A 323 26.17 -15.20 37.75
CA GLY A 323 25.49 -14.26 36.86
C GLY A 323 24.93 -13.07 37.64
N PHE A 324 24.81 -11.91 37.00
CA PHE A 324 24.14 -10.74 37.54
C PHE A 324 23.06 -10.26 36.57
N ASP A 325 21.90 -9.90 37.12
CA ASP A 325 20.81 -9.33 36.35
C ASP A 325 21.07 -7.84 36.11
N THR A 326 20.97 -7.46 34.85
CA THR A 326 21.10 -6.09 34.36
C THR A 326 19.78 -5.69 33.70
N PRO A 327 18.73 -5.37 34.47
CA PRO A 327 17.54 -4.79 33.87
C PRO A 327 17.90 -3.45 33.23
N ILE A 328 17.22 -3.10 32.14
CA ILE A 328 17.36 -1.78 31.52
C ILE A 328 16.00 -1.24 31.10
N THR A 329 15.73 0.00 31.46
CA THR A 329 14.51 0.71 31.04
C THR A 329 14.87 1.99 30.32
N TYR A 330 14.22 2.28 29.19
CA TYR A 330 14.48 3.51 28.41
C TYR A 330 13.35 3.82 27.45
N MET A 331 13.36 5.04 26.89
CA MET A 331 12.27 5.55 26.07
C MET A 331 12.76 6.20 24.76
N PRO A 332 13.12 5.40 23.73
CA PRO A 332 13.64 5.95 22.49
C PRO A 332 12.52 6.54 21.62
N PHE A 333 12.91 7.49 20.79
CA PHE A 333 12.09 8.18 19.81
C PHE A 333 12.54 7.84 18.40
N THR A 334 11.59 7.81 17.47
CA THR A 334 11.84 7.47 16.06
C THR A 334 11.27 8.54 15.14
N LEU A 335 12.06 8.97 14.17
CA LEU A 335 11.64 9.74 13.00
C LEU A 335 11.88 8.88 11.76
N GLY A 336 10.80 8.38 11.16
CA GLY A 336 10.84 7.45 10.04
C GLY A 336 10.30 8.06 8.74
N TRP A 337 10.81 7.55 7.63
CA TRP A 337 10.27 7.77 6.30
C TRP A 337 10.32 6.47 5.51
N ASP A 338 9.22 6.13 4.86
CA ASP A 338 9.11 4.95 4.01
C ASP A 338 8.60 5.36 2.64
N GLY A 339 9.26 4.90 1.58
CA GLY A 339 8.89 5.12 0.18
C GLY A 339 8.74 3.80 -0.56
N THR A 340 7.71 3.70 -1.40
CA THR A 340 7.45 2.58 -2.31
C THR A 340 7.25 3.11 -3.72
N TRP A 341 8.07 2.64 -4.65
CA TRP A 341 7.95 2.90 -6.08
C TRP A 341 7.42 1.65 -6.79
N LEU A 342 6.39 1.83 -7.59
CA LEU A 342 5.72 0.79 -8.37
C LEU A 342 5.70 1.23 -9.82
N GLY A 343 6.24 0.44 -10.74
CA GLY A 343 6.19 0.84 -12.14
C GLY A 343 6.73 -0.19 -13.10
N GLN A 344 6.96 0.26 -14.33
CA GLN A 344 7.79 -0.46 -15.29
C GLN A 344 9.25 -0.01 -15.11
N GLY A 345 10.15 -0.96 -14.87
CA GLY A 345 11.57 -0.75 -14.62
C GLY A 345 12.31 -0.28 -15.87
N VAL A 346 13.62 -0.14 -15.76
CA VAL A 346 14.50 0.32 -16.86
C VAL A 346 14.39 -0.60 -18.09
N LEU A 347 14.00 -1.86 -17.87
CA LEU A 347 13.81 -2.88 -18.91
C LEU A 347 12.37 -3.01 -19.41
N GLY A 348 11.44 -2.14 -18.96
CA GLY A 348 10.02 -2.17 -19.37
C GLY A 348 9.15 -3.21 -18.65
N HIS A 349 9.69 -3.87 -17.62
CA HIS A 349 9.00 -4.92 -16.86
C HIS A 349 8.56 -4.43 -15.47
N LYS A 350 7.59 -5.11 -14.83
CA LYS A 350 7.10 -4.69 -13.51
C LYS A 350 8.22 -4.71 -12.46
N HIS A 351 8.34 -3.62 -11.71
CA HIS A 351 9.22 -3.55 -10.55
C HIS A 351 8.51 -2.98 -9.33
N ILE A 352 9.03 -3.34 -8.16
CA ILE A 352 8.70 -2.73 -6.88
C ILE A 352 9.98 -2.40 -6.14
N SER A 353 10.18 -1.12 -5.81
CA SER A 353 11.29 -0.67 -4.98
C SER A 353 10.72 -0.13 -3.67
N LYS A 354 11.37 -0.44 -2.55
CA LYS A 354 11.04 0.09 -1.23
C LYS A 354 12.31 0.62 -0.58
N LEU A 355 12.19 1.75 0.11
CA LEU A 355 13.25 2.33 0.92
C LEU A 355 12.63 2.87 2.21
N GLY A 356 13.10 2.36 3.34
CA GLY A 356 12.79 2.87 4.67
C GLY A 356 14.04 3.47 5.29
N VAL A 357 13.91 4.65 5.90
CA VAL A 357 14.99 5.30 6.66
C VAL A 357 14.41 5.80 7.97
N SER A 358 15.07 5.50 9.07
CA SER A 358 14.65 5.91 10.42
C SER A 358 15.83 6.46 11.21
N PHE A 359 15.62 7.63 11.80
CA PHE A 359 16.50 8.20 12.81
C PHE A 359 15.92 7.88 14.19
N ASN A 360 16.67 7.12 14.98
CA ASN A 360 16.27 6.68 16.30
C ASN A 360 17.21 7.27 17.34
N PHE A 361 16.66 7.76 18.45
CA PHE A 361 17.46 8.38 19.49
C PHE A 361 16.80 8.25 20.84
N ASN A 362 17.59 8.19 21.90
CA ASN A 362 17.11 8.25 23.27
C ASN A 362 17.65 9.54 23.94
N ILE A 363 16.77 10.22 24.67
CA ILE A 363 17.14 11.41 25.43
C ILE A 363 17.35 10.98 26.88
N ARG A 364 18.50 11.36 27.45
CA ARG A 364 18.81 11.06 28.86
C ARG A 364 17.79 11.69 29.80
N GLY A 365 17.43 10.96 30.86
CA GLY A 365 16.63 11.47 31.98
C GLY A 365 15.13 11.42 31.71
N THR A 366 14.69 10.56 30.79
CA THR A 366 13.27 10.29 30.55
C THR A 366 12.76 9.29 31.59
N VAL A 367 12.95 8.00 31.32
CA VAL A 367 12.75 6.87 32.25
C VAL A 367 14.04 6.06 32.44
N ASP A 368 15.10 6.45 31.74
CA ASP A 368 16.40 5.78 31.72
C ASP A 368 17.28 6.09 32.92
N ASP A 369 18.10 5.11 33.30
CA ASP A 369 19.19 5.24 34.26
C ASP A 369 20.55 5.00 33.56
N GLU A 370 21.49 5.94 33.68
CA GLU A 370 22.79 5.85 33.01
C GLU A 370 23.62 4.65 33.51
N GLN A 371 23.46 4.26 34.78
CA GLN A 371 24.15 3.10 35.35
C GLN A 371 23.64 1.81 34.71
N GLU A 372 22.34 1.67 34.44
CA GLU A 372 21.79 0.49 33.73
C GLU A 372 22.43 0.34 32.33
N PHE A 373 22.64 1.44 31.62
CA PHE A 373 23.34 1.42 30.33
C PHE A 373 24.83 1.05 30.47
N ALA A 374 25.51 1.61 31.47
CA ALA A 374 26.93 1.34 31.72
C ALA A 374 27.17 -0.11 32.19
N ASP A 375 26.24 -0.68 32.96
CA ASP A 375 26.29 -2.06 33.43
C ASP A 375 26.04 -3.05 32.28
N LYS A 376 25.16 -2.70 31.34
CA LYS A 376 24.87 -3.52 30.15
C LYS A 376 25.96 -3.48 29.08
N ARG A 377 26.56 -2.30 28.86
CA ARG A 377 27.46 -2.08 27.75
C ARG A 377 28.61 -1.19 28.18
N PHE A 378 29.84 -1.66 27.98
CA PHE A 378 31.03 -0.84 28.15
C PHE A 378 30.92 0.44 27.31
N GLU A 379 31.12 1.60 27.92
CA GLU A 379 30.86 2.94 27.32
C GLU A 379 29.43 3.16 26.79
N GLY A 380 28.49 2.31 27.21
CA GLY A 380 27.06 2.47 26.97
C GLY A 380 26.54 3.71 27.69
N ARG A 381 25.75 4.51 26.98
CA ARG A 381 25.14 5.73 27.51
C ARG A 381 23.69 5.80 27.08
N SER A 382 22.83 6.31 27.95
CA SER A 382 21.41 6.43 27.63
C SER A 382 21.16 7.44 26.51
N SER A 383 22.04 8.44 26.34
CA SER A 383 21.91 9.47 25.31
C SER A 383 22.45 9.04 23.94
N TYR A 384 21.90 8.01 23.30
CA TYR A 384 22.38 7.56 21.98
C TYR A 384 21.49 8.02 20.83
N ALA A 385 22.04 7.94 19.62
CA ALA A 385 21.29 8.05 18.37
C ALA A 385 21.89 7.13 17.31
N TYR A 386 21.05 6.62 16.41
CA TYR A 386 21.49 5.88 15.23
C TYR A 386 20.55 6.13 14.04
N LEU A 387 21.11 6.01 12.85
CA LEU A 387 20.39 6.05 11.58
C LEU A 387 20.30 4.63 11.04
N ARG A 388 19.10 4.15 10.76
CA ARG A 388 18.86 2.80 10.22
C ARG A 388 18.10 2.89 8.91
N GLY A 389 18.53 2.13 7.92
CA GLY A 389 17.87 2.05 6.63
C GLY A 389 17.64 0.61 6.19
N VAL A 390 16.56 0.40 5.45
CA VAL A 390 16.25 -0.87 4.77
C VAL A 390 15.83 -0.57 3.35
N PHE A 391 16.25 -1.41 2.41
CA PHE A 391 15.82 -1.29 1.03
C PHE A 391 15.53 -2.66 0.42
N SER A 392 14.58 -2.69 -0.51
CA SER A 392 14.30 -3.86 -1.31
C SER A 392 13.94 -3.45 -2.73
N HIS A 393 14.40 -4.18 -3.72
CA HIS A 393 14.05 -4.02 -5.11
C HIS A 393 13.76 -5.38 -5.71
N GLU A 394 12.56 -5.56 -6.26
CA GLU A 394 12.20 -6.75 -7.04
C GLU A 394 11.82 -6.31 -8.46
N GLU A 395 12.45 -6.92 -9.46
CA GLU A 395 12.19 -6.68 -10.88
C GLU A 395 11.88 -8.01 -11.57
N SER A 396 10.76 -8.04 -12.28
CA SER A 396 10.46 -9.12 -13.22
C SER A 396 11.26 -8.92 -14.51
N LEU A 397 11.74 -9.99 -15.10
CA LEU A 397 12.49 -10.00 -16.36
C LEU A 397 11.71 -10.78 -17.43
N ALA A 398 12.36 -10.99 -18.58
CA ALA A 398 11.84 -11.87 -19.62
C ALA A 398 11.47 -13.26 -19.06
N ASN A 399 10.38 -13.82 -19.59
CA ASN A 399 9.82 -15.11 -19.22
C ASN A 399 9.39 -15.23 -17.75
N ASP A 400 9.06 -14.15 -17.04
CA ASP A 400 8.65 -14.19 -15.62
C ASP A 400 9.78 -14.63 -14.66
N THR A 401 11.04 -14.57 -15.10
CA THR A 401 12.22 -14.65 -14.21
C THR A 401 12.22 -13.43 -13.29
N GLN A 402 12.65 -13.55 -12.04
CA GLN A 402 12.71 -12.40 -11.11
C GLN A 402 14.11 -12.21 -10.55
N LEU A 403 14.52 -10.96 -10.39
CA LEU A 403 15.67 -10.58 -9.57
C LEU A 403 15.17 -9.81 -8.36
N ALA A 404 15.66 -10.20 -7.18
CA ALA A 404 15.37 -9.53 -5.94
C ALA A 404 16.68 -9.12 -5.25
N LEU A 405 16.75 -7.87 -4.84
CA LEU A 405 17.83 -7.29 -4.06
C LEU A 405 17.22 -6.78 -2.75
N ARG A 406 17.80 -7.16 -1.62
CA ARG A 406 17.39 -6.67 -0.30
C ARG A 406 18.61 -6.33 0.52
N GLY A 407 18.50 -5.32 1.38
CA GLY A 407 19.59 -4.96 2.28
C GLY A 407 19.13 -4.02 3.39
N GLY A 408 19.98 -3.90 4.39
CA GLY A 408 19.77 -3.04 5.54
C GLY A 408 21.10 -2.52 6.04
N TRP A 409 21.05 -1.41 6.77
CA TRP A 409 22.23 -0.80 7.36
C TRP A 409 21.87 -0.01 8.60
N GLN A 410 22.86 0.18 9.47
CA GLN A 410 22.79 1.02 10.66
C GLN A 410 24.10 1.76 10.87
N LEU A 411 24.00 3.03 11.26
CA LEU A 411 25.12 3.87 11.68
C LEU A 411 24.81 4.46 13.05
N ALA A 412 25.60 4.12 14.05
CA ALA A 412 25.43 4.54 15.44
C ALA A 412 26.37 5.69 15.80
N SER A 413 25.89 6.60 16.64
CA SER A 413 26.71 7.71 17.15
C SER A 413 27.65 7.31 18.29
N ARG A 414 27.45 6.13 18.89
CA ARG A 414 28.17 5.62 20.07
C ARG A 414 27.85 4.14 20.31
N PRO A 415 28.52 3.47 21.27
CA PRO A 415 28.16 2.13 21.70
C PRO A 415 26.68 2.00 22.09
N LEU A 416 26.01 0.99 21.53
CA LEU A 416 24.61 0.68 21.77
C LEU A 416 24.47 -0.57 22.66
N VAL A 417 23.38 -0.62 23.42
CA VAL A 417 22.96 -1.84 24.10
C VAL A 417 22.47 -2.86 23.06
N SER A 418 22.61 -4.16 23.33
CA SER A 418 22.36 -5.22 22.35
C SER A 418 20.97 -5.17 21.70
N ASN A 419 19.96 -4.70 22.44
CA ASN A 419 18.59 -4.50 21.94
C ASN A 419 18.47 -3.44 20.82
N GLU A 420 19.45 -2.55 20.69
CA GLU A 420 19.49 -1.44 19.72
C GLU A 420 20.55 -1.67 18.62
N GLN A 421 21.37 -2.71 18.76
CA GLN A 421 22.39 -3.07 17.80
C GLN A 421 21.78 -3.59 16.49
N PHE A 422 22.60 -3.54 15.43
CA PHE A 422 22.30 -4.14 14.14
C PHE A 422 22.64 -5.63 14.16
N LEU A 423 21.82 -6.42 13.48
CA LEU A 423 21.83 -7.87 13.54
C LEU A 423 22.10 -8.45 12.16
N ILE A 424 23.00 -9.43 12.09
CA ILE A 424 23.25 -10.23 10.90
C ILE A 424 23.29 -11.73 11.25
N GLY A 425 22.93 -12.57 10.27
CA GLY A 425 22.69 -14.01 10.44
C GLY A 425 21.21 -14.35 10.44
N GLY A 426 20.83 -15.39 9.70
CA GLY A 426 19.45 -15.85 9.58
C GLY A 426 18.83 -15.64 8.20
N VAL A 427 17.58 -16.07 8.04
CA VAL A 427 16.88 -16.15 6.74
C VAL A 427 16.64 -14.78 6.08
N HIS A 428 16.54 -13.73 6.89
CA HIS A 428 16.27 -12.36 6.43
C HIS A 428 17.53 -11.52 6.21
N THR A 429 18.70 -11.98 6.66
CA THR A 429 19.95 -11.22 6.54
C THR A 429 21.01 -12.02 5.77
N VAL A 430 21.73 -12.93 6.43
CA VAL A 430 22.77 -13.77 5.84
C VAL A 430 22.46 -15.24 6.13
N ARG A 431 21.90 -15.94 5.14
CA ARG A 431 21.59 -17.37 5.21
C ARG A 431 22.88 -18.21 5.29
N GLY A 432 22.81 -19.35 5.95
CA GLY A 432 23.95 -20.21 6.30
C GLY A 432 24.38 -20.06 7.77
N TYR A 433 23.78 -19.12 8.50
CA TYR A 433 24.01 -18.85 9.91
C TYR A 433 22.68 -18.81 10.68
N LEU A 434 22.71 -19.07 11.97
CA LEU A 434 21.52 -18.99 12.84
C LEU A 434 20.94 -17.56 12.90
N GLU A 435 19.70 -17.42 13.36
CA GLU A 435 19.10 -16.10 13.59
C GLU A 435 19.92 -15.33 14.63
N ALA A 436 20.13 -14.02 14.38
CA ALA A 436 20.88 -13.13 15.27
C ALA A 436 22.31 -13.62 15.58
N ALA A 437 22.99 -14.26 14.61
CA ALA A 437 24.31 -14.85 14.80
C ALA A 437 25.41 -13.83 15.21
N ALA A 438 25.31 -12.59 14.75
CA ALA A 438 26.22 -11.51 15.15
C ALA A 438 25.51 -10.16 15.31
N LEU A 439 26.03 -9.35 16.22
CA LEU A 439 25.53 -8.05 16.65
C LEU A 439 26.63 -6.99 16.52
N GLY A 440 26.26 -5.76 16.17
CA GLY A 440 27.17 -4.62 16.25
C GLY A 440 26.45 -3.27 16.26
N ASP A 441 27.18 -2.23 16.64
CA ASP A 441 26.63 -0.87 16.74
C ASP A 441 26.37 -0.30 15.33
N ASP A 442 27.33 -0.50 14.43
CA ASP A 442 27.22 -0.21 13.00
C ASP A 442 27.14 -1.51 12.21
N GLY A 443 26.45 -1.48 11.07
CA GLY A 443 26.40 -2.65 10.21
C GLY A 443 25.72 -2.45 8.88
N ILE A 444 25.91 -3.42 8.00
CA ILE A 444 25.29 -3.51 6.69
C ILE A 444 25.08 -4.98 6.31
N ASN A 445 23.95 -5.28 5.67
CA ASN A 445 23.73 -6.56 5.02
C ASN A 445 23.14 -6.37 3.62
N LEU A 446 23.45 -7.29 2.73
CA LEU A 446 22.99 -7.32 1.35
C LEU A 446 22.71 -8.75 0.93
N SER A 447 21.63 -8.95 0.20
CA SER A 447 21.21 -10.24 -0.31
C SER A 447 20.65 -10.08 -1.72
N LEU A 448 21.19 -10.87 -2.63
CA LEU A 448 20.81 -10.92 -4.04
C LEU A 448 20.25 -12.31 -4.34
N GLU A 449 19.06 -12.35 -4.95
CA GLU A 449 18.34 -13.57 -5.25
C GLU A 449 17.84 -13.54 -6.69
N ALA A 450 18.05 -14.64 -7.41
CA ALA A 450 17.51 -14.86 -8.75
C ALA A 450 16.51 -16.00 -8.69
N ARG A 451 15.29 -15.77 -9.19
CA ARG A 451 14.20 -16.74 -9.19
C ARG A 451 13.82 -17.12 -10.62
N THR A 452 13.54 -18.39 -10.82
CA THR A 452 13.03 -18.90 -12.09
C THR A 452 11.63 -18.36 -12.39
N PRO A 453 11.15 -18.54 -13.64
CA PRO A 453 9.72 -18.42 -13.95
C PRO A 453 8.86 -19.26 -13.01
N ASN A 454 7.59 -18.88 -12.85
CA ASN A 454 6.64 -19.68 -12.10
C ASN A 454 6.29 -20.97 -12.87
N TYR A 455 6.65 -22.12 -12.29
CA TYR A 455 6.41 -23.46 -12.85
C TYR A 455 5.12 -24.12 -12.35
N ALA A 456 4.31 -23.43 -11.54
CA ALA A 456 3.15 -24.00 -10.87
C ALA A 456 2.16 -24.64 -11.85
N ARG A 457 1.76 -23.88 -12.88
CA ARG A 457 0.77 -24.31 -13.87
C ARG A 457 1.22 -25.46 -14.75
N GLN A 458 2.54 -25.67 -14.91
CA GLN A 458 3.06 -26.84 -15.63
C GLN A 458 2.98 -28.12 -14.78
N LEU A 459 2.90 -27.99 -13.45
CA LEU A 459 2.91 -29.12 -12.53
C LEU A 459 1.51 -29.49 -12.03
N SER A 460 0.70 -28.52 -11.64
CA SER A 460 -0.66 -28.76 -11.11
C SER A 460 -1.52 -27.49 -11.18
N GLU A 461 -2.82 -27.66 -11.43
CA GLU A 461 -3.81 -26.57 -11.34
C GLU A 461 -4.07 -26.11 -9.90
N SER A 462 -3.71 -26.93 -8.89
CA SER A 462 -3.87 -26.56 -7.47
C SER A 462 -2.72 -25.72 -6.92
N LEU A 463 -1.67 -25.49 -7.71
CA LEU A 463 -0.53 -24.65 -7.35
C LEU A 463 -0.67 -23.28 -8.01
N ASP A 464 -0.45 -22.23 -7.22
CA ASP A 464 -0.42 -20.85 -7.68
C ASP A 464 1.02 -20.38 -7.90
N GLU A 465 1.97 -20.92 -7.12
CA GLU A 465 3.39 -20.58 -7.20
C GLU A 465 4.28 -21.80 -7.05
N LEU A 466 5.30 -21.90 -7.91
CA LEU A 466 6.41 -22.83 -7.79
C LEU A 466 7.64 -22.21 -8.47
N ARG A 467 8.57 -21.69 -7.68
CA ARG A 467 9.80 -21.05 -8.19
C ARG A 467 11.02 -21.67 -7.52
N LEU A 468 12.02 -21.97 -8.33
CA LEU A 468 13.37 -22.26 -7.85
C LEU A 468 14.15 -20.95 -7.74
N LEU A 469 15.08 -20.89 -6.82
CA LEU A 469 15.94 -19.73 -6.65
C LEU A 469 17.37 -20.10 -6.31
N ALA A 470 18.27 -19.16 -6.57
CA ALA A 470 19.64 -19.16 -6.07
C ALA A 470 19.93 -17.78 -5.46
N PHE A 471 20.76 -17.76 -4.42
CA PHE A 471 21.08 -16.52 -3.72
C PHE A 471 22.52 -16.44 -3.25
N VAL A 472 22.95 -15.20 -3.03
CA VAL A 472 24.18 -14.85 -2.31
C VAL A 472 23.86 -13.74 -1.32
N ASP A 473 24.31 -13.93 -0.09
CA ASP A 473 24.09 -13.02 1.02
C ASP A 473 25.44 -12.62 1.63
N GLY A 474 25.54 -11.39 2.14
CA GLY A 474 26.72 -10.90 2.83
C GLY A 474 26.35 -9.86 3.88
N GLY A 475 27.09 -9.83 4.98
CA GLY A 475 26.85 -8.90 6.08
C GLY A 475 28.13 -8.58 6.83
N TYR A 476 28.18 -7.37 7.36
CA TYR A 476 29.26 -6.87 8.20
C TYR A 476 28.66 -6.08 9.36
N VAL A 477 29.17 -6.31 10.56
CA VAL A 477 28.85 -5.51 11.75
C VAL A 477 30.13 -5.17 12.50
N SER A 478 30.17 -4.01 13.13
CA SER A 478 31.29 -3.57 13.97
C SER A 478 30.80 -3.02 15.31
N ILE A 479 31.58 -3.28 16.35
CA ILE A 479 31.33 -2.86 17.72
C ILE A 479 32.21 -1.64 18.00
N GLN A 480 31.60 -0.51 18.32
CA GLN A 480 32.33 0.69 18.69
C GLN A 480 32.91 0.52 20.10
N GLN A 481 34.19 0.84 20.33
CA GLN A 481 34.78 0.70 21.67
C GLN A 481 34.54 -0.70 22.25
N SER A 482 34.95 -1.73 21.49
CA SER A 482 34.96 -3.11 21.99
C SER A 482 35.93 -3.26 23.15
N LEU A 483 35.68 -4.23 24.02
CA LEU A 483 36.66 -4.63 25.02
C LEU A 483 37.86 -5.30 24.33
N ASP A 484 39.05 -5.21 24.93
CA ASP A 484 40.27 -5.81 24.37
C ASP A 484 40.16 -7.34 24.16
N SER A 485 39.29 -8.00 24.93
CA SER A 485 39.03 -9.44 24.84
C SER A 485 37.84 -9.82 23.94
N GLN A 486 37.19 -8.83 23.33
CA GLN A 486 36.00 -9.02 22.49
C GLN A 486 36.38 -8.82 21.01
N GLU A 487 35.83 -9.65 20.13
CA GLU A 487 36.01 -9.45 18.69
C GLU A 487 35.37 -8.11 18.27
N PRO A 488 36.10 -7.21 17.58
CA PRO A 488 35.61 -5.86 17.29
C PRO A 488 34.63 -5.83 16.11
N ASP A 489 34.63 -6.84 15.24
CA ASP A 489 33.78 -6.91 14.07
C ASP A 489 33.48 -8.35 13.64
N PHE A 490 32.40 -8.51 12.89
CA PHE A 490 31.99 -9.80 12.35
C PHE A 490 31.61 -9.64 10.88
N THR A 491 32.11 -10.54 10.04
CA THR A 491 31.72 -10.61 8.63
C THR A 491 31.11 -11.97 8.31
N LEU A 492 29.88 -11.97 7.80
CA LEU A 492 29.18 -13.18 7.35
C LEU A 492 29.04 -13.17 5.84
N ALA A 493 29.13 -14.34 5.22
CA ALA A 493 28.86 -14.53 3.80
C ALA A 493 28.22 -15.90 3.59
N GLY A 494 27.17 -15.95 2.78
CA GLY A 494 26.38 -17.16 2.58
C GLY A 494 25.90 -17.29 1.13
N THR A 495 25.65 -18.50 0.69
CA THR A 495 25.03 -18.76 -0.62
C THR A 495 24.18 -20.01 -0.56
N GLY A 496 23.27 -20.17 -1.51
CA GLY A 496 22.44 -21.34 -1.55
C GLY A 496 21.44 -21.36 -2.67
N ILE A 497 20.58 -22.36 -2.61
CA ILE A 497 19.45 -22.56 -3.50
C ILE A 497 18.19 -22.73 -2.68
N GLY A 498 17.04 -22.49 -3.29
CA GLY A 498 15.78 -22.63 -2.61
C GLY A 498 14.60 -22.89 -3.51
N LEU A 499 13.48 -23.11 -2.86
CA LEU A 499 12.17 -23.36 -3.43
C LEU A 499 11.17 -22.41 -2.76
N ARG A 500 10.31 -21.79 -3.55
CA ARG A 500 9.10 -21.10 -3.11
C ARG A 500 7.92 -21.82 -3.72
N PHE A 501 6.90 -22.08 -2.93
CA PHE A 501 5.67 -22.69 -3.41
C PHE A 501 4.45 -22.09 -2.72
N GLY A 502 3.34 -22.09 -3.44
CA GLY A 502 2.05 -21.63 -2.95
C GLY A 502 0.93 -22.32 -3.70
N GLY A 503 -0.20 -22.55 -3.02
CA GLY A 503 -1.34 -23.23 -3.61
C GLY A 503 -2.33 -23.73 -2.58
N TRP A 504 -3.22 -24.63 -3.01
CA TRP A 504 -4.30 -25.19 -2.19
C TRP A 504 -5.13 -24.10 -1.48
N GLY A 505 -5.41 -23.02 -2.21
CA GLY A 505 -6.17 -21.86 -1.77
C GLY A 505 -5.32 -20.82 -1.05
N SER A 506 -4.67 -21.20 0.06
CA SER A 506 -4.01 -20.20 0.93
C SER A 506 -2.78 -20.74 1.66
N VAL A 507 -2.21 -21.84 1.18
CA VAL A 507 -0.95 -22.39 1.70
C VAL A 507 0.22 -21.71 0.98
N THR A 508 1.23 -21.30 1.73
CA THR A 508 2.51 -20.80 1.20
C THR A 508 3.65 -21.50 1.90
N GLY A 509 4.78 -21.65 1.20
CA GLY A 509 5.95 -22.26 1.81
C GLY A 509 7.25 -21.93 1.11
N SER A 510 8.33 -22.11 1.86
CA SER A 510 9.69 -21.89 1.42
C SER A 510 10.61 -22.95 1.99
N LEU A 511 11.59 -23.37 1.18
CA LEU A 511 12.70 -24.22 1.61
C LEU A 511 13.99 -23.66 1.01
N ASP A 512 14.96 -23.28 1.84
CA ASP A 512 16.27 -22.78 1.41
C ASP A 512 17.36 -23.69 1.97
N TRP A 513 18.27 -24.16 1.13
CA TRP A 513 19.51 -24.81 1.56
C TRP A 513 20.65 -23.82 1.37
N ALA A 514 21.26 -23.42 2.48
CA ALA A 514 22.33 -22.43 2.53
C ALA A 514 23.64 -23.03 3.03
N VAL A 515 24.75 -22.47 2.57
CA VAL A 515 26.12 -22.83 2.94
C VAL A 515 26.84 -21.59 3.46
N ALA A 516 27.47 -21.71 4.62
CA ALA A 516 28.32 -20.66 5.20
C ALA A 516 29.63 -20.55 4.42
N LEU A 517 30.02 -19.33 4.04
CA LEU A 517 31.25 -19.04 3.29
C LEU A 517 32.37 -18.46 4.17
N LYS A 518 32.06 -18.14 5.44
CA LYS A 518 33.01 -17.67 6.46
C LYS A 518 32.75 -18.35 7.80
N ASP A 519 33.80 -18.46 8.61
CA ASP A 519 33.72 -19.03 9.96
C ASP A 519 33.04 -18.03 10.93
N LEU A 520 32.26 -18.55 11.88
CA LEU A 520 31.69 -17.78 12.99
C LEU A 520 31.43 -18.70 14.19
N GLY A 521 32.17 -18.50 15.28
CA GLY A 521 31.98 -19.28 16.50
C GLY A 521 32.16 -20.78 16.24
N SER A 522 31.07 -21.55 16.33
CA SER A 522 31.04 -22.99 16.05
C SER A 522 30.68 -23.35 14.60
N ILE A 523 30.37 -22.38 13.75
CA ILE A 523 30.03 -22.59 12.33
C ILE A 523 31.31 -22.43 11.50
N GLU A 524 31.69 -23.50 10.80
CA GLU A 524 32.85 -23.51 9.91
C GLU A 524 32.44 -23.22 8.47
N ARG A 525 33.36 -22.66 7.68
CA ARG A 525 33.17 -22.49 6.25
C ARG A 525 32.88 -23.83 5.58
N GLY A 526 31.75 -23.89 4.86
CA GLY A 526 31.26 -25.10 4.20
C GLY A 526 30.16 -25.81 4.97
N ASP A 527 29.93 -25.44 6.24
CA ASP A 527 28.74 -25.89 6.97
C ASP A 527 27.48 -25.43 6.24
N SER A 528 26.45 -26.26 6.33
CA SER A 528 25.20 -26.01 5.61
C SER A 528 24.00 -26.23 6.50
N GLN A 529 22.95 -25.46 6.24
CA GLN A 529 21.70 -25.50 6.98
C GLN A 529 20.52 -25.38 6.01
N ALA A 530 19.42 -26.06 6.35
CA ALA A 530 18.15 -25.88 5.68
C ALA A 530 17.23 -24.98 6.50
N TYR A 531 16.61 -23.99 5.84
CA TYR A 531 15.56 -23.16 6.40
C TYR A 531 14.23 -23.53 5.74
N PHE A 532 13.18 -23.71 6.52
CA PHE A 532 11.85 -23.92 6.01
C PHE A 532 10.84 -22.99 6.66
N ARG A 533 9.77 -22.71 5.93
CA ARG A 533 8.54 -22.11 6.45
C ARG A 533 7.36 -22.73 5.71
N LEU A 534 6.31 -23.04 6.44
CA LEU A 534 5.01 -23.44 5.90
C LEU A 534 3.94 -22.63 6.61
N GLY A 535 3.14 -21.91 5.83
CA GLY A 535 2.12 -21.00 6.32
C GLY A 535 0.76 -21.29 5.70
N TYR A 536 -0.30 -21.02 6.46
CA TYR A 536 -1.67 -21.01 5.99
C TYR A 536 -2.35 -19.71 6.44
N ALA A 537 -2.97 -19.00 5.50
CA ALA A 537 -3.73 -17.79 5.77
C ALA A 537 -5.21 -17.98 5.42
N TRP A 538 -6.10 -17.19 6.01
CA TRP A 538 -7.53 -17.17 5.65
C TRP A 538 -8.15 -15.80 5.86
#